data_AF-A0A2G9T4B1-F1
#
_entry.id   AF-A0A2G9T4B1-F1
#
_cell.length_a   1.000
_cell.length_b   1.000
_cell.length_c   1.000
_cell.angle_alpha   90.00
_cell.angle_beta   90.00
_cell.angle_gamma   90.00
#
_symmetry.space_group_name_H-M   'P 1'
#
loop_
_entity.id
_entity.type
_entity.pdbx_description
1 polymer ?
#
loop_
_entity_poly.entity_id
_entity_poly.type
_entity_poly.pdbx_seq_one_letter_code
_entity_poly.pdbx_strand_id
1 'polypeptide(L)'
;MKPNGFSLSMNAKVEPDLANIIQWMGGNRPDIEFAMYFDRKLFEEANTFQEAQQFIYKVPLLSGAYFILGGNKPGEGSVIVRNTTGVQFERKLFDGDNDWFVLQTNYDPDK
;
A
#
# COMPACT_ATOMS: atom_id res chain seq x y z
N MET A 1 -7.99 -0.61 -11.49
CA MET A 1 -9.05 -1.32 -10.74
C MET A 1 -9.23 -2.72 -11.32
N LYS A 2 -9.55 -3.71 -10.49
CA LYS A 2 -9.86 -5.08 -10.92
C LYS A 2 -11.36 -5.31 -10.83
N PRO A 3 -12.07 -5.54 -11.95
CA PRO A 3 -13.52 -5.73 -11.95
C PRO A 3 -13.94 -6.82 -10.97
N ASN A 4 -14.96 -6.55 -10.16
CA ASN A 4 -15.48 -7.46 -9.12
C ASN A 4 -14.47 -7.92 -8.06
N GLY A 5 -13.27 -7.32 -7.99
CA GLY A 5 -12.23 -7.69 -7.02
C GLY A 5 -11.95 -6.56 -6.05
N PHE A 6 -11.20 -5.56 -6.51
CA PHE A 6 -10.77 -4.43 -5.69
C PHE A 6 -10.37 -3.21 -6.55
N SER A 7 -10.31 -2.03 -5.93
CA SER A 7 -9.68 -0.82 -6.42
C SER A 7 -8.43 -0.51 -5.60
N LEU A 8 -7.46 0.14 -6.22
CA LEU A 8 -6.23 0.59 -5.57
C LEU A 8 -5.92 1.98 -6.09
N SER A 9 -5.55 2.88 -5.18
CA SER A 9 -4.73 4.06 -5.48
C SER A 9 -3.55 4.12 -4.52
N MET A 10 -2.52 4.86 -4.90
CA MET A 10 -1.29 5.00 -4.12
C MET A 10 -0.93 6.48 -4.01
N ASN A 11 -0.64 6.93 -2.79
CA ASN A 11 -0.06 8.24 -2.53
C ASN A 11 1.39 8.09 -2.08
N ALA A 12 2.26 9.00 -2.52
CA ALA A 12 3.66 9.02 -2.11
C ALA A 12 3.79 9.41 -0.63
N LYS A 13 4.69 8.73 0.10
CA LYS A 13 5.19 9.22 1.38
C LYS A 13 6.35 10.17 1.11
N VAL A 14 6.30 11.36 1.71
CA VAL A 14 7.29 12.42 1.47
C VAL A 14 8.58 12.02 2.18
N GLU A 15 9.47 11.36 1.44
CA GLU A 15 10.94 11.35 1.53
C GLU A 15 11.47 10.06 0.88
N PRO A 16 12.13 10.13 -0.29
CA PRO A 16 12.84 8.98 -0.83
C PRO A 16 14.06 8.66 0.04
N ASP A 17 14.18 7.41 0.48
CA ASP A 17 15.34 6.94 1.22
C ASP A 17 16.52 6.73 0.24
N LEU A 18 17.36 7.76 0.10
CA LEU A 18 18.55 7.74 -0.77
C LEU A 18 19.48 6.56 -0.46
N ALA A 19 19.53 6.09 0.79
CA ALA A 19 20.34 4.93 1.15
C ALA A 19 19.78 3.64 0.56
N ASN A 20 18.44 3.47 0.51
CA ASN A 20 17.83 2.32 -0.17
C ASN A 20 18.05 2.36 -1.68
N ILE A 21 18.01 3.54 -2.30
CA ILE A 21 18.31 3.70 -3.74
C ILE A 21 19.74 3.26 -4.05
N ILE A 22 20.72 3.70 -3.24
CA ILE A 22 22.12 3.31 -3.40
C ILE A 22 22.29 1.79 -3.19
N GLN A 23 21.65 1.21 -2.18
CA GLN A 23 21.69 -0.24 -1.94
C GLN A 23 21.08 -1.04 -3.10
N TRP A 24 19.97 -0.58 -3.68
CA TRP A 24 19.34 -1.19 -4.84
C TRP A 24 20.24 -1.10 -6.09
N MET A 25 20.80 0.09 -6.38
CA MET A 25 21.74 0.28 -7.50
C MET A 25 23.01 -0.58 -7.36
N GLY A 26 23.48 -0.78 -6.13
CA GLY A 26 24.63 -1.64 -5.84
C GLY A 26 24.32 -3.14 -5.83
N GLY A 27 23.07 -3.56 -6.06
CA GLY A 27 22.65 -4.96 -6.06
C GLY A 27 22.52 -5.60 -4.67
N ASN A 28 22.60 -4.82 -3.59
CA ASN A 28 22.55 -5.31 -2.21
C ASN A 28 21.11 -5.53 -1.69
N ARG A 29 20.11 -5.05 -2.43
CA ARG A 29 18.68 -5.19 -2.12
C ARG A 29 17.89 -5.56 -3.39
N PRO A 30 18.13 -6.76 -3.97
CA PRO A 30 17.50 -7.18 -5.22
C PRO A 30 15.99 -7.50 -5.05
N ASP A 31 15.52 -7.60 -3.81
CA ASP A 31 14.13 -7.86 -3.44
C ASP A 31 13.23 -6.63 -3.55
N ILE A 32 13.79 -5.42 -3.50
CA ILE A 32 13.03 -4.15 -3.50
C ILE A 32 12.22 -3.98 -4.80
N GLU A 33 10.94 -3.66 -4.65
CA GLU A 33 10.06 -3.26 -5.74
C GLU A 33 9.83 -1.73 -5.77
N PHE A 34 9.75 -1.15 -6.97
CA PHE A 34 9.23 0.21 -7.15
C PHE A 34 7.70 0.15 -7.03
N ALA A 35 7.10 1.08 -6.30
CA ALA A 35 5.65 1.05 -6.05
C ALA A 35 4.82 0.98 -7.35
N MET A 36 5.25 1.67 -8.42
CA MET A 36 4.58 1.62 -9.73
C MET A 36 4.59 0.22 -10.39
N TYR A 37 5.65 -0.56 -10.24
CA TYR A 37 5.72 -1.93 -10.79
C TYR A 37 4.94 -2.90 -9.89
N PHE A 38 5.04 -2.69 -8.58
CA PHE A 38 4.27 -3.45 -7.60
C PHE A 38 2.75 -3.28 -7.84
N ASP A 39 2.25 -2.07 -8.04
CA ASP A 39 0.82 -1.81 -8.30
C ASP A 39 0.32 -2.60 -9.50
N ARG A 40 1.11 -2.63 -10.59
CA ARG A 40 0.79 -3.42 -11.78
C ARG A 40 0.75 -4.91 -11.46
N LYS A 41 1.79 -5.44 -10.82
CA LYS A 41 1.89 -6.86 -10.43
C LYS A 41 0.73 -7.28 -9.52
N LEU A 42 0.37 -6.44 -8.56
CA LEU A 42 -0.76 -6.65 -7.67
C LEU A 42 -2.07 -6.77 -8.46
N PHE A 43 -2.32 -5.91 -9.45
CA PHE A 43 -3.49 -6.03 -10.32
C PHE A 43 -3.48 -7.27 -11.22
N GLU A 44 -2.30 -7.71 -11.66
CA GLU A 44 -2.12 -8.92 -12.47
C GLU A 44 -2.40 -10.19 -11.65
N GLU A 45 -1.86 -10.28 -10.42
CA GLU A 45 -1.82 -11.52 -9.64
C GLU A 45 -2.95 -11.67 -8.60
N ALA A 46 -3.33 -10.60 -7.90
CA ALA A 46 -4.37 -10.67 -6.86
C ALA A 46 -5.77 -10.61 -7.48
N ASN A 47 -6.74 -11.34 -6.94
CA ASN A 47 -8.13 -11.39 -7.43
C ASN A 47 -9.14 -10.86 -6.40
N THR A 48 -8.78 -10.85 -5.12
CA THR A 48 -9.64 -10.41 -4.02
C THR A 48 -9.02 -9.25 -3.24
N PHE A 49 -9.85 -8.53 -2.49
CA PHE A 49 -9.38 -7.50 -1.55
C PHE A 49 -8.34 -8.06 -0.57
N GLN A 50 -8.60 -9.24 0.01
CA GLN A 50 -7.69 -9.85 0.99
C GLN A 50 -6.37 -10.28 0.36
N GLU A 51 -6.38 -10.81 -0.87
CA GLU A 51 -5.14 -11.11 -1.60
C GLU A 51 -4.34 -9.84 -1.87
N ALA A 52 -4.97 -8.78 -2.39
CA ALA A 52 -4.32 -7.49 -2.62
C ALA A 52 -3.72 -6.91 -1.34
N GLN A 53 -4.46 -6.98 -0.23
CA GLN A 53 -3.99 -6.56 1.10
C GLN A 53 -2.75 -7.36 1.54
N GLN A 54 -2.73 -8.68 1.32
CA GLN A 54 -1.56 -9.51 1.64
C GLN A 54 -0.34 -9.19 0.78
N PHE A 55 -0.52 -8.85 -0.49
CA PHE A 55 0.57 -8.34 -1.35
C PHE A 55 1.13 -7.04 -0.76
N ILE A 56 0.24 -6.10 -0.42
CA ILE A 56 0.63 -4.80 0.17
C ILE A 56 1.34 -4.99 1.50
N TYR A 57 0.98 -5.95 2.34
CA TYR A 57 1.66 -6.14 3.62
C TYR A 57 3.09 -6.65 3.48
N LYS A 58 3.38 -7.43 2.43
CA LYS A 58 4.62 -8.20 2.31
C LYS A 58 5.66 -7.57 1.40
N VAL A 59 5.26 -6.72 0.44
CA VAL A 59 6.19 -6.19 -0.56
C VAL A 59 7.27 -5.31 0.07
N PRO A 60 8.57 -5.59 -0.09
CA PRO A 60 9.62 -4.63 0.22
C PRO A 60 9.63 -3.51 -0.85
N LEU A 61 9.55 -2.27 -0.42
CA LEU A 61 9.46 -1.10 -1.29
C LEU A 61 10.72 -0.25 -1.21
N LEU A 62 11.01 0.45 -2.30
CA LEU A 62 12.13 1.39 -2.39
C LEU A 62 11.98 2.55 -1.39
N SER A 63 10.75 3.03 -1.22
CA SER A 63 10.35 4.07 -0.29
C SER A 63 9.02 3.70 0.38
N GLY A 64 8.67 4.40 1.45
CA GLY A 64 7.32 4.30 2.01
C GLY A 64 6.24 4.76 1.01
N ALA A 65 5.02 4.29 1.21
CA ALA A 65 3.85 4.63 0.40
C ALA A 65 2.56 4.47 1.22
N TYR A 66 1.51 5.18 0.81
CA TYR A 66 0.17 4.95 1.33
C TYR A 66 -0.67 4.26 0.26
N PHE A 67 -1.17 3.06 0.56
CA PHE A 67 -2.07 2.33 -0.33
C PHE A 67 -3.50 2.51 0.14
N ILE A 68 -4.36 2.99 -0.74
CA ILE A 68 -5.79 3.12 -0.51
C ILE A 68 -6.47 1.98 -1.29
N LEU A 69 -6.88 0.96 -0.55
CA LEU A 69 -7.44 -0.28 -1.09
C LEU A 69 -8.94 -0.32 -0.80
N GLY A 70 -9.76 -0.54 -1.83
CA GLY A 70 -11.20 -0.75 -1.70
C GLY A 70 -11.61 -2.09 -2.28
N GLY A 71 -12.51 -2.82 -1.63
CA GLY A 71 -13.03 -4.11 -2.09
C GLY A 71 -14.44 -4.03 -2.65
N ASN A 72 -15.13 -5.17 -2.69
CA ASN A 72 -16.47 -5.30 -3.25
C ASN A 72 -17.54 -5.65 -2.21
N LYS A 73 -17.17 -5.81 -0.93
CA LYS A 73 -18.08 -6.06 0.19
C LYS A 73 -18.13 -4.88 1.16
N PRO A 74 -19.22 -4.74 1.95
CA PRO A 74 -19.27 -3.78 3.05
C PRO A 74 -18.07 -3.93 3.99
N GLY A 75 -17.41 -2.81 4.29
CA GLY A 75 -16.25 -2.76 5.19
C GLY A 75 -14.90 -3.04 4.52
N GLU A 76 -14.87 -3.46 3.25
CA GLU A 76 -13.62 -3.59 2.51
C GLU A 76 -13.15 -2.22 2.00
N GLY A 77 -12.53 -1.45 2.88
CA GLY A 77 -11.85 -0.22 2.54
C GLY A 77 -10.78 0.08 3.58
N SER A 78 -9.57 0.40 3.13
CA SER A 78 -8.43 0.56 4.02
C SER A 78 -7.39 1.53 3.46
N VAL A 79 -6.79 2.31 4.36
CA VAL A 79 -5.54 3.03 4.14
C VAL A 79 -4.43 2.25 4.84
N ILE A 80 -3.51 1.70 4.05
CA ILE A 80 -2.36 0.93 4.54
C ILE A 80 -1.11 1.79 4.41
N VAL A 81 -0.56 2.23 5.53
CA VAL A 81 0.68 3.01 5.61
C VAL A 81 1.85 2.06 5.61
N ARG A 82 2.63 2.07 4.52
CA ARG A 82 3.82 1.24 4.35
C ARG A 82 5.09 2.06 4.57
N ASN A 83 5.99 1.49 5.36
CA ASN A 83 7.41 1.80 5.29
C ASN A 83 8.09 0.81 4.32
N THR A 84 9.40 0.91 4.15
CA THR A 84 10.16 0.15 3.13
C THR A 84 10.05 -1.38 3.30
N THR A 85 9.85 -1.89 4.51
CA THR A 85 9.84 -3.33 4.78
C THR A 85 8.58 -3.84 5.47
N GLY A 86 7.64 -2.97 5.85
CA GLY A 86 6.53 -3.40 6.69
C GLY A 86 5.38 -2.40 6.76
N VAL A 87 4.30 -2.83 7.40
CA VAL A 87 3.13 -1.99 7.68
C VAL A 87 3.45 -1.16 8.92
N GLN A 88 3.40 0.16 8.79
CA GLN A 88 3.50 1.07 9.93
C GLN A 88 2.16 1.15 10.65
N PHE A 89 1.09 1.32 9.87
CA PHE A 89 -0.26 1.55 10.36
C PHE A 89 -1.28 1.13 9.29
N GLU A 90 -2.48 0.74 9.72
CA GLU A 90 -3.62 0.51 8.84
C GLU A 90 -4.87 1.12 9.48
N ARG A 91 -5.63 1.92 8.71
CA ARG A 91 -6.95 2.40 9.07
C ARG A 91 -8.00 1.79 8.14
N LYS A 92 -8.98 1.10 8.70
CA LYS A 92 -10.06 0.45 7.95
C LYS A 92 -11.35 1.25 8.08
N LEU A 93 -12.24 1.06 7.11
CA LEU A 93 -13.63 1.47 7.25
C LEU A 93 -14.25 0.77 8.47
N PHE A 94 -15.09 1.49 9.20
CA PHE A 94 -15.80 1.01 10.38
C PHE A 94 -14.88 0.57 11.54
N ASP A 95 -13.67 1.13 11.65
CA ASP A 95 -12.82 0.97 12.85
C ASP A 95 -13.45 1.66 14.07
N GLY A 96 -14.41 2.57 13.87
CA GLY A 96 -15.24 3.18 14.91
C GLY A 96 -16.68 3.46 14.46
N ASP A 97 -17.50 3.96 15.38
CA ASP A 97 -18.90 4.31 15.10
C ASP A 97 -19.00 5.41 14.03
N ASN A 98 -19.89 5.21 13.05
CA ASN A 98 -20.10 6.11 11.90
C ASN A 98 -18.85 6.38 11.04
N ASP A 99 -17.87 5.48 11.04
CA ASP A 99 -16.63 5.60 10.26
C ASP A 99 -16.79 5.04 8.83
N TRP A 100 -17.55 5.75 7.99
CA TRP A 100 -17.94 5.30 6.63
C TRP A 100 -16.99 5.75 5.51
N PHE A 101 -15.91 6.46 5.84
CA PHE A 101 -14.91 6.89 4.87
C PHE A 101 -13.49 6.80 5.45
N VAL A 102 -12.51 6.65 4.55
CA VAL A 102 -11.10 6.84 4.87
C VAL A 102 -10.55 7.98 4.00
N LEU A 103 -9.67 8.79 4.58
CA LEU A 103 -8.99 9.88 3.88
C LEU A 103 -7.49 9.69 4.04
N GLN A 104 -6.77 9.78 2.94
CA GLN A 104 -5.31 9.78 2.93
C GLN A 104 -4.79 10.79 1.93
N THR A 105 -3.88 11.64 2.38
CA THR A 105 -3.08 12.54 1.53
C THR A 105 -1.65 11.99 1.46
N ASN A 106 -0.64 12.79 1.80
CA ASN A 106 0.77 12.41 1.77
C ASN A 106 1.42 12.37 3.15
N TYR A 107 0.63 12.51 4.21
CA TYR A 107 1.09 12.55 5.61
C TYR A 107 0.52 11.38 6.42
N ASP A 108 1.27 10.94 7.43
CA ASP A 108 0.83 9.91 8.37
C ASP A 108 -0.42 10.43 9.11
N PRO A 109 -1.56 9.70 9.12
CA PRO A 109 -2.82 10.19 9.67
C PRO A 109 -2.85 10.27 11.20
N ASP A 110 -1.86 9.68 11.88
CA ASP A 110 -1.68 9.63 13.33
C ASP A 110 -0.56 10.57 13.84
N LYS A 111 -0.10 11.51 13.01
CA LYS A 111 0.93 12.51 13.34
C LYS A 111 0.51 13.94 13.03
#